data_AF-A0A9E5KQP2-F1
#
_entry.id   AF-A0A9E5KQP2-F1
#
_cell.length_a   1.000
_cell.length_b   1.000
_cell.length_c   1.000
_cell.angle_alpha   90.00
_cell.angle_beta   90.00
_cell.angle_gamma   90.00
#
_symmetry.space_group_name_H-M   'P 1'
#
loop_
_entity.id
_entity.type
_entity.pdbx_description
1 polymer ?
#
loop_
_entity_poly.entity_id
_entity_poly.type
_entity_poly.pdbx_seq_one_letter_code
_entity_poly.pdbx_strand_id
1 'polypeptide(L)'
;MNKELAGAKPSKHIKQLCEELGPLYSVQTIDWEYVIYRDFGNGFDVEVCGMDTGGSRKLATLYLWYQKTRIVKKIYGVHQNETAGRIDELYALAQRGK
;
A
#
# COMPACT_ATOMS: atom_id res chain seq x y z
N MET A 1 15.42 -25.72 -12.89
CA MET A 1 15.02 -24.31 -13.12
C MET A 1 13.53 -24.21 -12.85
N ASN A 2 13.16 -23.69 -11.68
CA ASN A 2 11.76 -23.51 -11.32
C ASN A 2 11.21 -22.34 -12.13
N LYS A 3 10.20 -22.60 -12.96
CA LYS A 3 9.37 -21.54 -13.52
C LYS A 3 8.61 -20.94 -12.35
N GLU A 4 9.02 -19.77 -11.90
CA GLU A 4 8.13 -18.90 -11.13
C GLU A 4 6.81 -18.83 -11.89
N LEU A 5 5.71 -19.11 -11.20
CA LEU A 5 4.37 -18.84 -11.68
C LEU A 5 4.37 -17.39 -12.15
N ALA A 6 4.30 -17.16 -13.46
CA ALA A 6 4.17 -15.82 -14.01
C ALA A 6 2.79 -15.30 -13.63
N GLY A 7 2.66 -14.80 -12.39
CA GLY A 7 1.51 -14.04 -11.94
C GLY A 7 1.26 -12.89 -12.91
N ALA A 8 -0.01 -12.53 -13.09
CA ALA A 8 -0.39 -11.38 -13.91
C ALA A 8 0.46 -10.17 -13.52
N LYS A 9 0.94 -9.36 -14.46
CA LYS A 9 1.77 -8.19 -14.10
C LYS A 9 0.88 -7.11 -13.47
N PRO A 10 1.40 -6.30 -12.52
CA PRO A 10 0.64 -5.16 -12.00
C PRO A 10 0.32 -4.19 -13.13
N SER A 11 -0.89 -3.62 -13.09
CA SER A 11 -1.39 -2.66 -14.06
C SER A 11 -0.49 -1.42 -14.15
N LYS A 12 -0.60 -0.68 -15.26
CA LYS A 12 0.08 0.62 -15.39
C LYS A 12 -0.42 1.63 -14.35
N HIS A 13 -1.70 1.52 -13.97
CA HIS A 13 -2.37 2.44 -13.06
C HIS A 13 -1.76 2.40 -11.65
N ILE A 14 -1.63 1.21 -11.05
CA ILE A 14 -1.01 1.08 -9.72
C ILE A 14 0.45 1.53 -9.71
N LYS A 15 1.18 1.30 -10.81
CA LYS A 15 2.56 1.78 -10.93
C LYS A 15 2.64 3.30 -10.93
N GLN A 16 1.77 3.96 -11.70
CA GLN A 16 1.69 5.42 -11.72
C GLN A 16 1.34 5.98 -10.34
N LEU A 17 0.32 5.42 -9.67
CA LEU A 17 -0.04 5.84 -8.30
C LEU A 17 1.14 5.66 -7.32
N CYS A 18 1.90 4.57 -7.43
CA CYS A 18 3.08 4.33 -6.61
C CYS A 18 4.19 5.36 -6.87
N GLU A 19 4.43 5.71 -8.15
CA GLU A 19 5.41 6.73 -8.54
C GLU A 19 5.01 8.12 -8.01
N GLU A 20 3.71 8.47 -8.08
CA GLU A 20 3.17 9.73 -7.57
C GLU A 20 3.32 9.87 -6.04
N LEU A 21 3.23 8.76 -5.30
CA LEU A 21 3.49 8.74 -3.85
C LEU A 21 4.97 8.91 -3.50
N GLY A 22 5.87 8.59 -4.43
CA GLY A 22 7.30 8.86 -4.33
C GLY A 22 8.19 7.62 -4.16
N PRO A 23 9.52 7.81 -4.17
CA PRO A 23 10.50 6.74 -4.35
C PRO A 23 10.63 5.77 -3.17
N LEU A 24 10.04 6.10 -2.02
CA LEU A 24 10.02 5.23 -0.84
C LEU A 24 8.90 4.18 -0.88
N TYR A 25 8.00 4.27 -1.87
CA TYR A 25 6.92 3.33 -2.08
C TYR A 25 7.30 2.30 -3.14
N SER A 26 6.73 1.11 -3.03
CA SER A 26 6.92 0.02 -3.99
C SER A 26 5.62 -0.71 -4.22
N VAL A 27 5.43 -1.27 -5.42
CA VAL A 27 4.35 -2.23 -5.67
C VAL A 27 4.82 -3.61 -5.22
N GLN A 28 4.09 -4.25 -4.31
CA GLN A 28 4.38 -5.59 -3.81
C GLN A 28 3.20 -6.53 -4.02
N THR A 29 3.44 -7.84 -3.93
CA THR A 29 2.38 -8.85 -3.87
C THR A 29 2.18 -9.28 -2.43
N ILE A 30 1.03 -8.98 -1.85
CA ILE A 30 0.61 -9.39 -0.50
C ILE A 30 -0.75 -10.08 -0.64
N ASP A 31 -0.91 -11.27 -0.05
CA ASP A 31 -2.15 -12.05 -0.12
C ASP A 31 -2.73 -12.22 -1.54
N TRP A 32 -1.85 -12.45 -2.52
CA TRP A 32 -2.17 -12.57 -3.95
C TRP A 32 -2.68 -11.28 -4.63
N GLU A 33 -2.63 -10.14 -3.94
CA GLU A 33 -3.00 -8.83 -4.47
C GLU A 33 -1.76 -7.95 -4.72
N TYR A 34 -1.79 -7.15 -5.77
CA TYR A 34 -0.83 -6.05 -5.94
C TYR A 34 -1.23 -4.84 -5.12
N VAL A 35 -0.34 -4.45 -4.21
CA VAL A 35 -0.55 -3.37 -3.25
C VAL A 35 0.57 -2.34 -3.36
N ILE A 36 0.28 -1.09 -3.02
CA ILE A 36 1.34 -0.09 -2.81
C ILE A 36 1.77 -0.20 -1.36
N TYR A 37 3.08 -0.35 -1.15
CA TYR A 37 3.66 -0.67 0.15
C TYR A 37 4.80 0.29 0.48
N ARG A 38 4.92 0.64 1.77
CA ARG A 38 6.10 1.32 2.31
C ARG A 38 6.40 0.87 3.74
N ASP A 39 7.67 0.55 3.98
CA ASP A 39 8.22 0.39 5.32
C ASP A 39 8.61 1.76 5.91
N PHE A 40 8.19 2.06 7.13
CA PHE A 40 8.51 3.32 7.80
C PHE A 40 9.83 3.29 8.58
N GLY A 41 10.51 2.14 8.67
CA GLY A 41 11.80 1.98 9.33
C GLY A 41 11.74 1.98 10.86
N ASN A 42 10.55 1.91 11.45
CA ASN A 42 10.31 1.93 12.88
C ASN A 42 9.48 0.73 13.37
N GLY A 43 9.47 -0.35 12.60
CA GLY A 43 8.64 -1.53 12.85
C GLY A 43 7.20 -1.39 12.39
N PHE A 44 6.80 -0.23 11.84
CA PHE A 44 5.53 -0.06 11.16
C PHE A 44 5.70 -0.01 9.65
N ASP A 45 4.66 -0.43 8.95
CA ASP A 45 4.55 -0.35 7.49
C ASP A 45 3.11 -0.07 7.09
N VAL A 46 2.97 0.56 5.93
CA VAL A 46 1.69 0.85 5.31
C VAL A 46 1.52 0.02 4.05
N GLU A 47 0.31 -0.48 3.89
CA GLU A 47 -0.16 -1.21 2.73
C GLU A 47 -1.42 -0.52 2.20
N VAL A 48 -1.48 -0.30 0.89
CA VAL A 48 -2.61 0.28 0.17
C VAL A 48 -3.15 -0.73 -0.85
N CYS A 49 -4.30 -1.30 -0.54
CA CYS A 49 -4.99 -2.29 -1.36
C CYS A 49 -6.05 -1.64 -2.27
N GLY A 50 -6.50 -2.38 -3.27
CA GLY A 50 -7.59 -2.03 -4.18
C GLY A 50 -7.16 -1.17 -5.37
N MET A 51 -5.85 -0.98 -5.56
CA MET A 51 -5.29 -0.03 -6.54
C MET A 51 -4.92 -0.66 -7.88
N ASP A 52 -4.77 -1.98 -7.95
CA ASP A 52 -4.48 -2.69 -9.20
C ASP A 52 -5.74 -2.84 -10.06
N THR A 53 -6.10 -1.75 -10.74
CA THR A 53 -7.38 -1.62 -11.43
C THR A 53 -7.21 -0.85 -12.75
N GLY A 54 -8.25 -0.85 -13.59
CA GLY A 54 -8.23 -0.12 -14.87
C GLY A 54 -8.42 1.40 -14.76
N GLY A 55 -8.55 1.99 -13.57
CA GLY A 55 -8.74 3.44 -13.41
C GLY A 55 -9.08 3.92 -12.00
N SER A 56 -9.48 5.19 -11.87
CA SER A 56 -9.51 5.91 -10.59
C SER A 56 -10.77 5.77 -9.73
N ARG A 57 -11.79 5.04 -10.21
CA ARG A 57 -13.08 4.93 -9.50
C ARG A 57 -13.07 3.99 -8.30
N LYS A 58 -12.08 3.10 -8.22
CA LYS A 58 -11.98 2.12 -7.14
C LYS A 58 -11.38 2.77 -5.89
N LEU A 59 -12.00 2.49 -4.76
CA LEU A 59 -11.58 2.99 -3.45
C LEU A 59 -10.50 2.08 -2.86
N ALA A 60 -9.53 2.70 -2.20
CA ALA A 60 -8.47 2.01 -1.50
C ALA A 60 -8.90 1.55 -0.11
N THR A 61 -8.23 0.52 0.38
CA THR A 61 -8.17 0.20 1.80
C THR A 61 -6.71 0.32 2.26
N LEU A 62 -6.46 1.07 3.32
CA LEU A 62 -5.14 1.26 3.88
C LEU A 62 -5.01 0.48 5.18
N TYR A 63 -3.91 -0.23 5.32
CA TYR A 63 -3.55 -0.96 6.53
C TYR A 63 -2.26 -0.39 7.10
N LEU A 64 -2.26 -0.13 8.41
CA LEU A 64 -1.05 0.10 9.17
C LEU A 64 -0.71 -1.17 9.94
N TRP A 65 0.42 -1.75 9.62
CA TRP A 65 0.94 -2.95 10.28
C TRP A 65 2.01 -2.58 11.30
N TYR A 66 2.18 -3.46 12.27
CA TYR A 66 3.28 -3.45 13.22
C TYR A 66 3.96 -4.82 13.22
N GLN A 67 5.28 -4.82 13.11
CA GLN A 67 6.14 -6.00 13.07
C GLN A 67 5.68 -7.04 12.03
N LYS A 68 5.13 -6.60 10.89
CA LYS A 68 4.61 -7.46 9.79
C LYS A 68 3.54 -8.49 10.17
N THR A 69 3.03 -8.45 11.39
CA THR A 69 2.22 -9.54 11.96
C THR A 69 0.91 -9.06 12.55
N ARG A 70 0.84 -7.78 12.96
CA ARG A 70 -0.35 -7.21 13.59
C ARG A 70 -0.82 -5.97 12.86
N ILE A 71 -2.08 -5.95 12.48
CA ILE A 71 -2.72 -4.74 11.98
C ILE A 71 -3.07 -3.83 13.16
N VAL A 72 -2.57 -2.61 13.15
CA VAL A 72 -2.80 -1.58 14.18
C VAL A 72 -3.97 -0.67 13.80
N LYS A 73 -4.10 -0.32 12.51
CA LYS A 73 -5.19 0.52 12.01
C LYS A 73 -5.59 0.10 10.61
N LYS A 74 -6.88 0.28 10.30
CA LYS A 74 -7.47 0.12 8.98
C LYS A 74 -8.25 1.39 8.61
N ILE A 75 -8.13 1.84 7.37
CA ILE A 75 -8.94 2.92 6.80
C ILE A 75 -9.56 2.38 5.50
N TYR A 76 -10.89 2.37 5.44
CA TYR A 76 -11.63 1.85 4.28
C TYR A 76 -12.16 2.99 3.42
N GLY A 77 -12.41 2.70 2.14
CA GLY A 77 -13.18 3.58 1.27
C GLY A 77 -12.46 4.88 0.89
N VAL A 78 -11.14 4.85 0.78
CA VAL A 78 -10.33 6.04 0.51
C VAL A 78 -10.29 6.31 -0.99
N HIS A 79 -10.62 7.53 -1.42
CA HIS A 79 -10.43 7.90 -2.83
C HIS A 79 -8.94 7.97 -3.16
N GLN A 80 -8.57 7.58 -4.38
CA GLN A 80 -7.14 7.44 -4.76
C GLN A 80 -6.35 8.74 -4.57
N ASN A 81 -6.97 9.89 -4.85
CA ASN A 81 -6.39 11.22 -4.66
C ASN A 81 -6.24 11.64 -3.17
N GLU A 82 -6.88 10.93 -2.25
CA GLU A 82 -6.77 11.16 -0.80
C GLU A 82 -5.75 10.23 -0.13
N THR A 83 -5.27 9.20 -0.86
CA THR A 83 -4.40 8.15 -0.32
C THR A 83 -3.15 8.73 0.35
N ALA A 84 -2.50 9.71 -0.26
CA ALA A 84 -1.30 10.33 0.30
C ALA A 84 -1.56 10.94 1.69
N GLY A 85 -2.62 11.74 1.83
CA GLY A 85 -2.97 12.34 3.12
C GLY A 85 -3.34 11.30 4.18
N ARG A 86 -4.03 10.22 3.81
CA ARG A 86 -4.33 9.12 4.75
C ARG A 86 -3.09 8.32 5.15
N ILE A 87 -2.10 8.20 4.26
CA ILE A 87 -0.80 7.61 4.62
C ILE A 87 -0.08 8.51 5.63
N ASP A 88 -0.09 9.84 5.44
CA ASP A 88 0.53 10.78 6.37
C ASP A 88 -0.10 10.70 7.78
N GLU A 89 -1.43 10.54 7.86
CA GLU A 89 -2.13 10.28 9.13
C GLU A 89 -1.64 9.00 9.81
N LEU A 90 -1.49 7.91 9.05
CA LEU A 90 -0.98 6.63 9.57
C LEU A 90 0.49 6.72 9.97
N TYR A 91 1.30 7.46 9.21
CA TYR A 91 2.70 7.69 9.53
C TYR A 91 2.84 8.50 10.83
N ALA A 92 2.06 9.56 11.00
CA ALA A 92 2.03 10.34 12.23
C ALA A 92 1.62 9.49 13.44
N LEU A 93 0.63 8.60 13.27
CA LEU A 93 0.25 7.63 14.31
C LEU A 93 1.41 6.70 14.67
N ALA A 94 2.13 6.18 13.67
CA ALA A 94 3.28 5.29 13.85
C ALA A 94 4.46 5.95 14.59
N GLN A 95 4.56 7.29 14.58
CA GLN A 95 5.58 8.01 15.35
C GLN A 95 5.20 8.24 16.82
N ARG A 96 3.89 8.27 17.16
CA ARG A 96 3.40 8.58 18.52
C ARG A 96 3.49 7.40 19.50
N GLY A 97 3.66 6.18 19.00
CA GLY A 97 3.76 4.96 19.82
C GLY A 97 5.18 4.60 20.27
N LYS A 98 6.12 5.53 20.17
CA LYS A 98 7.48 5.43 20.71
C LYS A 98 7.57 6.12 22.06
#